data_AF-I5BY63-F1
#
_entry.id   AF-I5BY63-F1
#
_cell.length_a   1.000
_cell.length_b   1.000
_cell.length_c   1.000
_cell.angle_alpha   90.00
_cell.angle_beta   90.00
_cell.angle_gamma   90.00
#
_symmetry.space_group_name_H-M   'P 1'
#
loop_
_entity.id
_entity.type
_entity.pdbx_description
1 polymer ?
#
loop_
_entity_poly.entity_id
_entity_poly.type
_entity_poly.pdbx_seq_one_letter_code
_entity_poly.pdbx_strand_id
1 'polypeptide(L)' 'MLTEGADILDVGGYSTRPGADEVSEQEEIERTAPLIQAILRRHPQALVSIDTFRAGVARAHWRRERTSLMMCRGGI' A
#
# COMPACT_ATOMS: atom_id res chain seq x y z
N MET A 1 16.09 -6.61 1.70
CA MET A 1 15.16 -5.47 1.57
C MET A 1 15.12 -4.60 2.83
N LEU A 2 14.42 -4.93 3.93
CA LEU A 2 14.42 -4.08 5.15
C LEU A 2 15.75 -4.06 5.91
N THR A 3 16.50 -5.16 5.89
CA THR A 3 17.86 -5.25 6.47
C THR A 3 18.97 -4.78 5.52
N GLU A 4 18.62 -4.36 4.31
CA GLU A 4 19.57 -3.91 3.27
C GLU A 4 19.52 -2.39 3.05
N GLY A 5 18.86 -1.65 3.94
CA GLY A 5 18.79 -0.18 3.87
C GLY A 5 17.64 0.39 3.05
N ALA A 6 16.56 -0.38 2.82
CA ALA A 6 15.33 0.20 2.27
C ALA A 6 14.61 1.00 3.37
N ASP A 7 14.71 2.33 3.30
CA ASP A 7 14.01 3.25 4.22
C ASP A 7 12.50 3.21 4.05
N ILE A 8 12.02 2.84 2.85
CA ILE A 8 10.61 2.83 2.45
C ILE A 8 10.29 1.51 1.76
N LEU A 9 9.23 0.83 2.22
CA LEU A 9 8.68 -0.37 1.59
C LEU A 9 7.41 -0.01 0.80
N ASP A 10 7.37 -0.36 -0.48
CA ASP A 10 6.23 -0.08 -1.35
C ASP A 10 5.28 -1.28 -1.42
N VAL A 11 3.99 -1.03 -1.18
CA VAL A 11 2.94 -2.05 -1.14
C VAL A 11 1.86 -1.68 -2.16
N GLY A 12 1.78 -2.46 -3.24
CA GLY A 12 0.70 -2.38 -4.23
C GLY A 12 -0.29 -3.52 -4.07
N GLY A 13 -1.58 -3.19 -3.96
CA GLY A 13 -2.68 -4.17 -3.92
C GLY A 13 -3.28 -4.49 -5.29
N TYR A 14 -2.92 -3.71 -6.31
CA TYR A 14 -3.48 -3.78 -7.65
C TYR A 14 -2.42 -4.18 -8.67
N SER A 15 -2.75 -5.15 -9.54
CA SER A 15 -1.84 -5.55 -10.61
C SER A 15 -2.05 -4.68 -11.83
N THR A 16 -0.98 -4.03 -12.30
CA THR A 16 -0.97 -3.23 -13.54
C THR A 16 -0.78 -4.08 -14.80
N ARG A 17 -0.88 -5.41 -14.71
CA ARG A 17 -0.69 -6.32 -15.85
C ARG A 17 -1.90 -6.27 -16.79
N PRO A 18 -1.69 -6.28 -18.12
CA PRO A 18 -2.79 -6.33 -19.07
C PRO A 18 -3.58 -7.64 -18.90
N GLY A 19 -4.89 -7.50 -18.66
CA GLY A 19 -5.79 -8.63 -18.40
C GLY A 19 -5.95 -9.01 -16.92
N ALA A 20 -5.45 -8.19 -15.99
CA ALA A 20 -5.75 -8.36 -14.57
C ALA A 20 -7.24 -8.05 -14.30
N ASP A 21 -7.88 -8.88 -13.47
CA ASP A 21 -9.25 -8.65 -13.03
C ASP A 21 -9.35 -7.30 -12.30
N GLU A 22 -10.42 -6.54 -12.58
CA GLU A 22 -10.69 -5.31 -11.84
C GLU A 22 -10.96 -5.63 -10.38
N VAL A 23 -10.01 -5.26 -9.53
CA VAL A 23 -10.14 -5.31 -8.09
C VAL A 23 -10.90 -4.06 -7.61
N SER A 24 -11.93 -4.25 -6.78
CA SER A 24 -12.65 -3.14 -6.15
C SER A 24 -11.77 -2.42 -5.11
N GLU A 25 -12.09 -1.17 -4.78
CA GLU A 25 -11.39 -0.42 -3.71
C GLU A 25 -11.34 -1.19 -2.40
N GLN A 26 -12.47 -1.81 -2.03
CA GLN A 26 -12.62 -2.54 -0.79
C GLN A 26 -11.71 -3.78 -0.77
N GLU A 27 -11.68 -4.52 -1.87
CA GLU A 27 -10.84 -5.71 -2.02
C GLU A 27 -9.35 -5.34 -2.03
N GLU A 28 -8.96 -4.21 -2.62
CA GLU A 28 -7.59 -3.72 -2.59
C GLU A 28 -7.14 -3.41 -1.15
N ILE A 29 -7.99 -2.72 -0.36
CA ILE A 29 -7.74 -2.43 1.06
C ILE A 29 -7.62 -3.72 1.88
N GLU A 30 -8.50 -4.69 1.65
CA GLU A 30 -8.52 -5.96 2.37
C GLU A 30 -7.26 -6.80 2.10
N ARG A 31 -6.65 -6.64 0.92
CA ARG A 31 -5.38 -7.29 0.56
C ARG A 31 -4.18 -6.58 1.17
N THR A 32 -4.13 -5.25 1.14
CA THR A 32 -2.97 -4.47 1.57
C THR A 32 -2.90 -4.30 3.09
N ALA A 33 -4.03 -4.10 3.77
CA ALA A 33 -4.08 -3.85 5.22
C ALA A 33 -3.38 -4.94 6.07
N PRO A 34 -3.66 -6.24 5.93
CA PRO A 34 -3.00 -7.26 6.75
C PRO A 34 -1.50 -7.32 6.49
N LEU A 35 -1.06 -7.01 5.26
CA LEU A 35 0.35 -6.99 4.87
C LEU A 35 1.08 -5.85 5.58
N ILE A 36 0.54 -4.63 5.49
CA ILE A 36 1.12 -3.43 6.12
C ILE A 36 1.15 -3.59 7.64
N GLN A 37 0.09 -4.12 8.24
CA GLN A 37 0.09 -4.42 9.67
C GLN A 37 1.16 -5.45 10.05
N ALA A 38 1.36 -6.50 9.25
CA ALA A 38 2.41 -7.48 9.52
C ALA A 38 3.81 -6.86 9.46
N ILE A 39 4.04 -5.98 8.48
CA ILE A 39 5.30 -5.24 8.32
C ILE A 39 5.52 -4.33 9.54
N LEU A 40 4.54 -3.50 9.89
CA LEU A 40 4.64 -2.57 11.02
C LEU A 40 4.74 -3.28 12.37
N ARG A 41 4.12 -4.46 12.55
CA ARG A 41 4.29 -5.27 13.76
C ARG A 41 5.72 -5.76 13.92
N ARG A 42 6.37 -6.17 12.83
CA ARG A 42 7.74 -6.71 12.87
C ARG A 42 8.82 -5.62 12.83
N HIS A 43 8.51 -4.50 12.18
CA HIS A 43 9.38 -3.34 12.04
C HIS A 43 8.57 -2.05 12.32
N PRO A 44 8.37 -1.68 13.59
CA PRO A 44 7.56 -0.51 13.96
C PRO A 44 8.08 0.83 13.47
N GLN A 45 9.33 0.87 13.01
CA GLN A 45 9.99 2.07 12.48
C GLN A 45 10.04 2.08 10.94
N ALA A 46 9.59 1.02 10.28
CA ALA A 46 9.56 0.97 8.82
C ALA A 46 8.59 2.02 8.28
N LEU A 47 9.02 2.76 7.26
CA LEU A 47 8.12 3.60 6.48
C LEU A 47 7.49 2.72 5.39
N VAL A 48 6.18 2.77 5.30
CA VAL A 48 5.42 2.07 4.27
C VAL A 48 4.83 3.11 3.33
N SER A 49 4.95 2.83 2.03
CA SER A 49 4.30 3.53 0.93
C SER A 49 3.23 2.61 0.35
N ILE A 50 2.07 3.18 0.00
CA ILE A 50 1.08 2.47 -0.80
C ILE A 50 1.13 2.98 -2.23
N ASP A 51 1.29 2.04 -3.17
CA ASP A 51 1.14 2.29 -4.59
C ASP A 51 -0.30 1.93 -5.01
N THR A 52 -1.14 2.96 -5.06
CA THR A 52 -2.53 2.86 -5.53
C THR A 52 -2.90 4.10 -6.33
N PHE A 53 -3.69 3.91 -7.38
CA PHE A 53 -4.26 5.02 -8.15
C PHE A 53 -5.57 5.54 -7.54
N ARG A 54 -6.10 4.86 -6.52
CA ARG A 54 -7.42 5.17 -5.94
C ARG A 54 -7.29 5.98 -4.66
N ALA A 55 -7.83 7.21 -4.67
CA ALA A 55 -7.78 8.09 -3.51
C ALA A 55 -8.50 7.51 -2.27
N GLY A 56 -9.54 6.68 -2.48
CA GLY A 56 -10.27 5.99 -1.41
C GLY A 56 -9.39 5.01 -0.64
N VAL A 57 -8.63 4.19 -1.36
CA VAL A 57 -7.70 3.19 -0.81
C VAL A 57 -6.65 3.89 0.05
N ALA A 58 -5.92 4.85 -0.50
CA ALA A 58 -4.84 5.42 0.27
C ALA A 58 -5.32 6.39 1.39
N ARG A 59 -6.54 6.94 1.32
CA ARG A 59 -7.20 7.57 2.49
C ARG A 59 -7.50 6.56 3.59
N ALA A 60 -7.89 5.33 3.25
CA ALA A 60 -8.16 4.28 4.23
C ALA A 60 -6.91 3.89 5.02
N HIS A 61 -5.74 3.85 4.36
CA HIS A 61 -4.46 3.52 5.01
C HIS A 61 -3.81 4.70 5.74
N TRP A 62 -4.00 5.94 5.25
CA TRP A 62 -3.57 7.14 5.98
C TRP A 62 -4.15 7.22 7.40
N ARG A 63 -5.43 6.88 7.55
CA ARG A 63 -6.11 6.93 8.85
C ARG A 63 -5.79 5.75 9.76
N ARG A 64 -5.42 4.60 9.19
CA ARG A 64 -5.30 3.34 9.93
C ARG A 64 -3.86 3.00 10.31
N GLU A 65 -2.89 3.42 9.51
CA GLU A 65 -1.51 2.94 9.56
C GLU A 65 -0.52 4.12 9.43
N ARG A 66 0.66 4.02 10.04
CA ARG A 66 1.74 5.02 9.95
C ARG A 66 2.40 4.99 8.56
N THR A 67 1.60 5.31 7.54
CA THR A 67 1.99 5.33 6.12
C THR A 67 2.54 6.72 5.78
N SER A 68 3.74 6.81 5.20
CA SER A 68 4.45 8.10 5.05
C SER A 68 4.35 8.71 3.65
N LEU A 69 3.96 7.93 2.64
CA LEU A 69 3.91 8.40 1.26
C LEU A 69 2.76 7.74 0.50
N MET A 70 2.03 8.56 -0.23
CA MET A 70 0.86 8.18 -1.03
C MET A 70 1.15 8.57 -2.47
N MET A 71 1.42 7.58 -3.31
CA MET A 71 1.63 7.78 -4.74
C MET A 71 0.31 7.59 -5.48
N CYS A 72 -0.53 8.64 -5.52
CA CYS A 72 -1.62 8.68 -6.50
C CYS A 72 -0.99 8.94 -7.88
N ARG A 73 -0.61 7.88 -8.61
CA ARG A 73 -0.33 8.04 -10.03
C ARG A 73 -1.66 8.31 -10.73
N GLY A 74 -1.85 9.56 -11.15
CA GLY A 74 -3.07 10.02 -11.79
C GLY A 74 -3.51 9.13 -12.94
N GLY A 75 -4.79 8.83 -12.99
CA GLY A 75 -5.47 8.13 -14.06
C GLY A 75 -6.97 8.27 -13.89
N ILE A 76 -7.54 9.21 -14.67
CA ILE A 76 -8.93 9.73 -14.78
C ILE A 76 -9.58 10.38 -13.56
#